data_AF-A0A369SRN8-F1
#
_entry.id   AF-A0A369SRN8-F1
#
_cell.length_a   1.000
_cell.length_b   1.000
_cell.length_c   1.000
_cell.angle_alpha   90.00
_cell.angle_beta   90.00
_cell.angle_gamma   90.00
#
_symmetry.space_group_name_H-M   'P 1'
#
loop_
_entity.id
_entity.type
_entity.pdbx_description
1 polymer ?
#
loop_
_entity_poly.entity_id
_entity_poly.type
_entity_poly.pdbx_seq_one_letter_code
_entity_poly.pdbx_strand_id
1 'polypeptide(L)'
;MESKSASIQRKSTNILEKPLSKGRGEINLSTFAFLFSELVQYCQNRSSSVVDLQQKLASLGHHVGTRILDALYLRERGSKRELRLLQALIFVKTTVWKSCFGREADKLELSNDDEKTCIF
;
A
#
# COMPACT_ATOMS: atom_id res chain seq x y z
N MET A 1 -30.17 -39.40 -33.66
CA MET A 1 -29.43 -38.12 -33.51
C MET A 1 -29.82 -37.55 -32.15
N GLU A 2 -29.07 -37.87 -31.10
CA GLU A 2 -29.29 -37.28 -29.77
C GLU A 2 -28.00 -36.60 -29.33
N SER A 3 -28.01 -35.28 -29.42
CA SER A 3 -26.92 -34.41 -29.03
C SER A 3 -26.95 -34.25 -27.50
N LYS A 4 -26.03 -34.89 -26.78
CA LYS A 4 -25.83 -34.65 -25.34
C LYS A 4 -25.20 -33.27 -25.15
N SER A 5 -25.96 -32.33 -24.59
CA SER A 5 -25.47 -31.05 -24.12
C SER A 5 -24.47 -31.27 -22.96
N ALA A 6 -23.20 -30.98 -23.20
CA ALA A 6 -22.18 -31.00 -22.15
C ALA A 6 -22.40 -29.81 -21.21
N SER A 7 -22.79 -30.09 -19.97
CA SER A 7 -22.85 -29.09 -18.89
C SER A 7 -21.45 -28.60 -18.55
N ILE A 8 -21.16 -27.32 -18.79
CA ILE A 8 -19.92 -26.67 -18.37
C ILE A 8 -19.94 -26.55 -16.85
N GLN A 9 -19.33 -27.53 -16.16
CA GLN A 9 -19.04 -27.42 -14.74
C GLN A 9 -17.97 -26.33 -14.53
N ARG A 10 -18.38 -25.19 -13.97
CA ARG A 10 -17.44 -24.19 -13.45
C ARG A 10 -16.66 -24.84 -12.31
N LYS A 11 -15.41 -25.24 -12.56
CA LYS A 11 -14.45 -25.58 -11.50
C LYS A 11 -14.43 -24.41 -10.52
N SER A 12 -14.91 -24.60 -9.29
CA SER A 12 -14.73 -23.60 -8.25
C SER A 12 -13.24 -23.53 -7.95
N THR A 13 -12.59 -22.44 -8.33
CA THR A 13 -11.20 -22.19 -7.93
C THR A 13 -11.10 -22.23 -6.41
N ASN A 14 -10.07 -22.89 -5.90
CA ASN A 14 -9.83 -23.02 -4.47
C ASN A 14 -9.81 -21.61 -3.85
N ILE A 15 -10.45 -21.43 -2.70
CA ILE A 15 -10.54 -20.11 -2.04
C ILE A 15 -9.14 -19.54 -1.76
N LEU A 16 -8.15 -20.41 -1.55
CA LEU A 16 -6.74 -20.04 -1.35
C LEU A 16 -6.06 -19.50 -2.62
N GLU A 17 -6.60 -19.79 -3.81
CA GLU A 17 -6.11 -19.28 -5.10
C GLU A 17 -6.77 -17.95 -5.50
N LYS A 18 -7.79 -17.51 -4.74
CA LYS A 18 -8.46 -16.23 -5.00
C LYS A 18 -7.69 -15.11 -4.30
N PRO A 19 -7.36 -14.02 -5.02
CA PRO A 19 -6.79 -12.85 -4.37
C PRO A 19 -7.78 -12.32 -3.31
N LEU A 20 -7.23 -11.80 -2.21
CA LEU A 20 -8.05 -11.21 -1.15
C LEU A 20 -8.98 -10.15 -1.73
N SER A 21 -10.23 -10.09 -1.27
CA SER A 21 -11.14 -9.05 -1.71
C SER A 21 -10.53 -7.68 -1.42
N LYS A 22 -10.72 -6.72 -2.34
CA LYS A 22 -10.49 -5.31 -2.07
C LYS A 22 -11.49 -4.94 -0.96
N GLY A 23 -11.00 -4.87 0.28
CA GLY A 23 -11.87 -4.73 1.45
C GLY A 23 -12.88 -3.61 1.25
N ARG A 24 -14.13 -3.84 1.65
CA ARG A 24 -15.17 -2.81 1.67
C ARG A 24 -14.97 -1.95 2.91
N GLY A 25 -14.64 -0.69 2.71
CA GLY A 25 -14.52 0.27 3.79
C GLY A 25 -14.19 1.64 3.23
N GLU A 26 -15.14 2.28 2.57
CA GLU A 26 -15.09 3.73 2.38
C GLU A 26 -15.29 4.37 3.76
N ILE A 27 -14.19 4.63 4.45
CA ILE A 27 -14.20 5.39 5.69
C ILE A 27 -14.16 6.87 5.31
N ASN A 28 -14.92 7.70 6.02
CA ASN A 28 -14.86 9.14 5.80
C ASN A 28 -13.42 9.63 6.07
N LEU A 29 -12.87 10.41 5.12
CA LEU A 29 -11.54 10.99 5.21
C LEU A 29 -11.32 11.77 6.52
N SER A 30 -12.36 12.47 7.01
CA SER A 30 -12.32 13.21 8.26
C SER A 30 -11.98 12.32 9.45
N THR A 31 -12.46 11.06 9.49
CA THR A 31 -12.14 10.11 10.57
C THR A 31 -10.65 9.84 10.65
N PHE A 32 -10.00 9.64 9.49
CA PHE A 32 -8.54 9.50 9.44
C PHE A 32 -7.84 10.79 9.84
N ALA A 33 -8.30 11.94 9.35
CA ALA A 33 -7.69 13.24 9.66
C ALA A 33 -7.70 13.55 11.17
N PHE A 34 -8.83 13.31 11.85
CA PHE A 34 -8.92 13.49 13.30
C PHE A 34 -8.03 12.51 14.07
N LEU A 35 -8.04 11.23 13.70
CA LEU A 35 -7.16 10.23 14.31
C LEU A 35 -5.69 10.59 14.14
N PHE A 36 -5.29 11.00 12.93
CA PHE A 36 -3.92 11.38 12.62
C PHE A 36 -3.51 12.66 13.36
N SER A 37 -4.41 13.63 13.49
CA SER A 37 -4.17 14.85 14.27
C SER A 37 -3.88 14.53 15.75
N GLU A 38 -4.69 13.66 16.37
CA GLU A 38 -4.45 13.21 17.74
C GLU A 38 -3.16 12.38 17.87
N LEU A 39 -2.81 11.57 16.87
CA LEU A 39 -1.56 10.83 16.85
C LEU A 39 -0.34 11.76 16.80
N VAL A 40 -0.40 12.83 15.99
CA VAL A 40 0.65 13.86 15.95
C VAL A 40 0.79 14.55 17.31
N GLN A 41 -0.33 14.96 17.94
CA GLN A 41 -0.32 15.55 19.27
C GLN A 41 0.24 14.58 20.34
N TYR A 42 -0.17 13.31 20.29
CA TYR A 42 0.32 12.25 21.17
C TYR A 42 1.85 12.10 21.11
N CYS A 43 2.41 12.10 19.89
CA CYS A 43 3.84 12.01 19.67
C CYS A 43 4.54 13.31 20.12
N GLN A 44 3.97 14.47 19.80
CA GLN A 44 4.54 15.78 20.15
C GLN A 44 4.68 15.94 21.66
N ASN A 45 3.65 15.57 22.43
CA ASN A 45 3.66 15.63 23.90
C ASN A 45 4.71 14.72 24.54
N ARG A 46 5.22 13.72 23.79
CA ARG A 46 6.24 12.77 24.23
C ARG A 46 7.59 13.03 23.59
N SER A 47 7.76 14.13 22.88
CA SER A 47 8.98 14.42 22.13
C SER A 47 9.63 15.71 22.58
N SER A 48 10.95 15.67 22.65
CA SER A 48 11.77 16.81 23.09
C SER A 48 12.19 17.72 21.94
N SER A 49 12.02 17.28 20.68
CA SER A 49 12.37 18.03 19.48
C SER A 49 11.48 17.63 18.30
N VAL A 50 11.48 18.47 17.25
CA VAL A 50 10.80 18.17 15.98
C VAL A 50 11.37 16.91 15.32
N VAL A 51 12.68 16.69 15.43
CA VAL A 51 13.35 15.51 14.87
C VAL A 51 12.87 14.24 15.57
N ASP A 52 12.77 14.25 16.90
CA ASP A 52 12.25 13.09 17.66
C ASP A 52 10.78 12.83 17.33
N LEU A 53 9.97 13.88 17.18
CA LEU A 53 8.58 13.77 16.71
C LEU A 53 8.51 13.08 15.35
N GLN A 54 9.29 13.56 14.37
CA GLN A 54 9.34 12.97 13.02
C GLN A 54 9.76 11.51 13.05
N GLN A 55 10.76 11.15 13.87
CA GLN A 55 11.21 9.76 14.03
C GLN A 55 10.12 8.86 14.62
N LYS A 56 9.35 9.34 15.61
CA LYS A 56 8.22 8.58 16.18
C LYS A 56 7.10 8.36 15.17
N LEU A 57 6.74 9.41 14.43
CA LEU A 57 5.76 9.31 13.36
C LEU A 57 6.22 8.34 12.26
N ALA A 58 7.49 8.42 11.87
CA ALA A 58 8.08 7.51 10.89
C ALA A 58 8.08 6.05 11.37
N SER A 59 8.34 5.80 12.66
CA SER A 59 8.27 4.46 13.25
C SER A 59 6.86 3.85 13.22
N LEU A 60 5.84 4.66 13.53
CA LEU A 60 4.43 4.26 13.41
C LEU A 60 4.06 3.99 11.95
N GLY A 61 4.49 4.88 11.05
CA GLY A 61 4.32 4.72 9.61
C GLY A 61 4.99 3.46 9.06
N HIS A 62 6.17 3.08 9.57
CA HIS A 62 6.86 1.85 9.19
C HIS A 62 6.05 0.61 9.56
N HIS A 63 5.51 0.56 10.79
CA HIS A 63 4.65 -0.53 11.23
C HIS A 63 3.43 -0.70 10.33
N VAL A 64 2.73 0.39 10.02
CA VAL A 64 1.56 0.35 9.13
C VAL A 64 1.96 -0.01 7.69
N GLY A 65 3.06 0.58 7.20
CA GLY A 65 3.58 0.39 5.86
C GLY A 65 3.94 -1.07 5.55
N THR A 66 4.54 -1.80 6.50
CA THR A 66 4.82 -3.24 6.30
C THR A 66 3.54 -4.04 6.05
N ARG A 67 2.45 -3.76 6.78
CA ARG A 67 1.17 -4.44 6.62
C ARG A 67 0.45 -4.06 5.32
N ILE A 68 0.51 -2.77 4.95
CA ILE A 68 -0.02 -2.30 3.67
C ILE A 68 0.70 -3.00 2.52
N LEU A 69 2.03 -3.10 2.60
CA LEU A 69 2.84 -3.72 1.56
C LEU A 69 2.44 -5.19 1.32
N ASP A 70 2.32 -5.97 2.39
CA ASP A 70 1.89 -7.38 2.32
C ASP A 70 0.48 -7.50 1.72
N ALA A 71 -0.45 -6.66 2.18
CA ALA A 71 -1.82 -6.64 1.68
C ALA A 71 -1.90 -6.30 0.19
N LEU A 72 -1.09 -5.35 -0.29
CA LEU A 72 -1.05 -4.97 -1.71
C LEU A 72 -0.48 -6.09 -2.59
N TYR A 73 0.59 -6.77 -2.16
CA TYR A 73 1.15 -7.91 -2.91
C TYR A 73 0.18 -9.08 -3.01
N LEU A 74 -0.55 -9.37 -1.94
CA LEU A 74 -1.57 -10.44 -1.90
C LEU A 74 -2.79 -10.10 -2.77
N ARG A 75 -3.19 -8.83 -2.85
CA ARG A 75 -4.37 -8.39 -3.62
C ARG A 75 -4.10 -8.22 -5.11
N GLU A 76 -2.95 -7.65 -5.48
CA GLU A 76 -2.73 -7.17 -6.85
C GLU A 76 -1.70 -7.98 -7.65
N ARG A 77 -0.76 -8.67 -6.99
CA ARG A 77 0.43 -9.23 -7.67
C ARG A 77 0.62 -10.73 -7.48
N GLY A 78 -0.39 -11.45 -6.97
CA GLY A 78 -0.31 -12.90 -6.79
C GLY A 78 0.90 -13.34 -5.97
N SER A 79 1.24 -12.54 -4.94
CA SER A 79 2.35 -12.80 -4.01
C SER A 79 3.77 -12.74 -4.60
N LYS A 80 3.97 -12.22 -5.82
CA LYS A 80 5.31 -12.00 -6.38
C LYS A 80 5.83 -10.61 -6.05
N ARG A 81 6.91 -10.55 -5.27
CA ARG A 81 7.60 -9.31 -4.90
C ARG A 81 8.62 -8.92 -5.95
N GLU A 82 8.51 -7.70 -6.47
CA GLU A 82 9.52 -7.14 -7.37
C GLU A 82 10.82 -6.91 -6.60
N LEU A 83 11.94 -7.43 -7.10
CA LEU A 83 13.27 -7.28 -6.50
C LEU A 83 14.14 -6.26 -7.26
N ARG A 84 13.67 -5.79 -8.43
CA ARG A 84 14.36 -4.77 -9.22
C ARG A 84 14.00 -3.39 -8.69
N LEU A 85 15.01 -2.55 -8.44
CA LEU A 85 14.84 -1.21 -7.86
C LEU A 85 13.82 -0.36 -8.62
N LEU A 86 13.96 -0.24 -9.95
CA LEU A 86 13.03 0.55 -10.77
C LEU A 86 11.58 0.06 -10.65
N GLN A 87 11.36 -1.26 -10.66
CA GLN A 87 10.02 -1.82 -10.54
C GLN A 87 9.43 -1.59 -9.14
N ALA A 88 10.27 -1.65 -8.10
CA ALA A 88 9.88 -1.30 -6.74
C ALA A 88 9.52 0.19 -6.61
N LEU A 89 10.30 1.09 -7.21
CA LEU A 89 10.02 2.53 -7.21
C LEU A 89 8.71 2.86 -7.95
N ILE A 90 8.49 2.26 -9.13
CA ILE A 90 7.23 2.42 -9.89
C ILE A 90 6.04 1.90 -9.06
N PHE A 91 6.20 0.77 -8.38
CA PHE A 91 5.17 0.21 -7.50
C PHE A 91 4.82 1.16 -6.34
N VAL A 92 5.81 1.83 -5.74
CA VAL A 92 5.57 2.84 -4.70
C VAL A 92 4.83 4.05 -5.28
N LYS A 93 5.28 4.59 -6.42
CA LYS A 93 4.67 5.76 -7.09
C LYS A 93 3.20 5.53 -7.44
N THR A 94 2.88 4.34 -7.93
CA THR A 94 1.56 4.02 -8.50
C THR A 94 0.66 3.36 -7.46
N THR A 95 0.90 2.08 -7.14
CA THR A 95 0.04 1.27 -6.28
C THR A 95 0.02 1.77 -4.83
N VAL A 96 1.18 1.98 -4.21
CA VAL A 96 1.24 2.36 -2.78
C VAL A 96 0.67 3.77 -2.59
N TRP A 97 1.11 4.74 -3.38
CA TRP A 97 0.62 6.12 -3.28
C TRP A 97 -0.90 6.20 -3.49
N LYS A 98 -1.42 5.51 -4.51
CA LYS A 98 -2.86 5.46 -4.78
C LYS A 98 -3.64 4.80 -3.66
N SER A 99 -3.10 3.75 -3.05
CA SER A 99 -3.74 3.09 -1.90
C SER A 99 -3.80 3.99 -0.66
N CYS A 100 -2.84 4.89 -0.47
CA CYS A 100 -2.79 5.77 0.71
C CYS A 100 -3.54 7.09 0.48
N PHE A 101 -3.44 7.69 -0.71
CA PHE A 101 -3.87 9.06 -0.98
C PHE A 101 -4.92 9.18 -2.10
N GLY A 102 -5.31 8.08 -2.73
CA GLY A 102 -6.31 8.07 -3.81
C GLY A 102 -5.81 8.57 -5.17
N ARG A 103 -4.53 8.95 -5.28
CA ARG A 103 -3.88 9.39 -6.52
C ARG A 103 -2.48 8.80 -6.65
N GLU A 104 -1.85 8.86 -7.82
CA GLU A 104 -0.44 8.50 -7.97
C GLU A 104 0.47 9.63 -7.46
N ALA A 105 1.72 9.34 -7.13
CA ALA A 105 2.68 10.39 -6.79
C ALA A 105 2.96 11.23 -8.04
N ASP A 106 3.13 12.54 -7.87
CA ASP A 106 3.24 13.47 -9.00
C ASP A 106 4.50 13.19 -9.82
N LYS A 107 5.64 13.01 -9.16
CA LYS A 107 6.94 12.82 -9.80
C LYS A 107 7.66 11.58 -9.27
N LEU A 108 8.72 11.21 -9.97
CA LEU A 108 9.69 10.22 -9.53
C LEU A 108 10.98 10.57 -10.27
N GLU A 109 11.89 11.21 -9.56
CA GLU A 109 13.12 11.78 -10.13
C GLU A 109 14.34 11.19 -9.40
N LEU A 110 15.43 10.96 -10.13
CA LEU A 110 16.72 10.62 -9.54
C LEU A 110 17.36 11.92 -9.01
N SER A 111 17.98 11.87 -7.83
CA SER A 111 18.73 13.00 -7.32
C SER A 111 19.92 13.30 -8.24
N ASN A 112 20.15 14.58 -8.54
CA ASN A 112 21.32 15.01 -9.30
C ASN A 112 22.62 14.87 -8.51
N ASP A 113 22.52 14.88 -7.17
CA ASP A 113 23.68 14.86 -6.27
C ASP A 113 24.09 13.44 -5.86
N ASP A 114 23.18 12.46 -5.99
CA ASP A 114 23.42 11.07 -5.61
C ASP A 114 22.57 10.10 -6.43
N GLU A 115 23.22 9.28 -7.25
CA GLU A 115 22.59 8.26 -8.10
C GLU A 115 21.87 7.15 -7.31
N LYS A 116 22.03 7.09 -5.97
CA LYS A 116 21.31 6.15 -5.10
C LYS A 116 20.06 6.75 -4.46
N THR A 117 19.83 8.05 -4.62
CA THR A 117 18.71 8.76 -4.01
C THR A 117 17.62 9.05 -5.04
N CYS A 118 16.41 8.56 -4.80
CA CYS A 118 15.22 8.84 -5.62
C CYS A 118 14.22 9.68 -4.83
N ILE A 119 13.58 10.64 -5.50
CA ILE A 119 12.65 11.61 -4.92
C ILE A 119 11.26 11.36 -5.53
N PHE A 120 10.24 11.30 -4.66
CA PHE A 120 8.82 11.09 -5.01
C PHE A 120 8.03 12.39 -4.89
#